data_AF-A0A7W7KFE2-F1
#
_entry.id   AF-A0A7W7KFE2-F1
#
_cell.length_a   1.000
_cell.length_b   1.000
_cell.length_c   1.000
_cell.angle_alpha   90.00
_cell.angle_beta   90.00
_cell.angle_gamma   90.00
#
_symmetry.space_group_name_H-M   'P 1'
#
loop_
_entity.id
_entity.type
_entity.pdbx_description
1 polymer ?
#
loop_
_entity_poly.entity_id
_entity_poly.type
_entity_poly.pdbx_seq_one_letter_code
_entity_poly.pdbx_strand_id
1 'polypeptide(L)'
;MDALLPVAGSVDVFVALGDLADGDKLPDLARRVVERLGVPCLVLPGNHEYWYTYYASTVKRDLEAYWRDEFSKIPGAHILLDDSVDIDGVSFFGSTWWTNFALHGSDRVGDSMALSGMNYDFKLIMTEYLPKEHAVEEALRGRAAKGMSCLSPQGMRDLNLQAVCRYKQWHKDSEGKKRVLLTHFPPLKDLGHPNFPPSAYFASADDLLLQQYKPDTLMYGHTHHNYGGILLHGIPVHSNMFGYPREEGRIGYDPNLVIEI
;
A
#
# COMPACT_ATOMS: atom_id res chain seq x y z
N MET A 1 9.23 3.46 -16.09
CA MET A 1 7.88 3.96 -15.75
C MET A 1 6.89 3.83 -16.90
N ASP A 2 7.28 4.05 -18.17
CA ASP A 2 6.39 3.76 -19.31
C ASP A 2 5.89 2.31 -19.39
N ALA A 3 6.61 1.38 -18.75
CA ALA A 3 6.25 -0.03 -18.63
C ALA A 3 5.06 -0.32 -17.69
N LEU A 4 4.60 0.66 -16.89
CA LEU A 4 3.47 0.50 -15.96
C LEU A 4 2.12 0.93 -16.55
N LEU A 5 2.12 1.53 -17.74
CA LEU A 5 0.92 2.11 -18.34
C LEU A 5 0.34 1.11 -19.34
N PRO A 6 -0.95 0.74 -19.24
CA PRO A 6 -1.56 -0.28 -20.08
C PRO A 6 -1.46 0.10 -21.56
N VAL A 7 -1.24 -0.91 -22.41
CA VAL A 7 -0.95 -0.73 -23.84
C VAL A 7 -2.22 -0.70 -24.69
N ALA A 8 -3.35 -1.23 -24.19
CA ALA A 8 -4.65 -1.15 -24.87
C ALA A 8 -5.83 -1.50 -23.95
N GLY A 9 -6.97 -0.84 -24.15
CA GLY A 9 -8.26 -1.10 -23.48
C GLY A 9 -8.94 0.18 -22.99
N SER A 10 -10.27 0.26 -23.08
CA SER A 10 -11.04 1.29 -22.36
C SER A 10 -11.14 0.85 -20.90
N VAL A 11 -10.39 1.51 -20.02
CA VAL A 11 -10.53 1.38 -18.57
C VAL A 11 -11.24 2.62 -18.05
N ASP A 12 -12.03 2.48 -16.98
CA ASP A 12 -12.73 3.61 -16.37
C ASP A 12 -11.95 4.22 -15.20
N VAL A 13 -11.11 3.42 -14.54
CA VAL A 13 -10.28 3.83 -13.39
C VAL A 13 -8.93 3.12 -13.44
N PHE A 14 -7.85 3.84 -13.19
CA PHE A 14 -6.52 3.27 -12.96
C PHE A 14 -6.21 3.22 -11.47
N VAL A 15 -5.66 2.11 -10.98
CA VAL A 15 -5.26 1.95 -9.57
C VAL A 15 -3.78 1.59 -9.45
N ALA A 16 -3.09 2.17 -8.47
CA ALA A 16 -1.67 1.95 -8.21
C ALA A 16 -1.43 1.70 -6.71
N LEU A 17 -0.97 0.49 -6.36
CA LEU A 17 -1.06 -0.06 -5.00
C LEU A 17 0.30 -0.13 -4.27
N GLY A 18 1.01 1.00 -4.25
CA GLY A 18 2.27 1.15 -3.51
C GLY A 18 3.51 0.54 -4.17
N ASP A 19 4.68 0.90 -3.64
CA ASP A 19 6.02 0.56 -4.15
C ASP A 19 6.21 0.91 -5.63
N LEU A 20 5.80 2.12 -5.99
CA LEU A 20 5.75 2.67 -7.34
C LEU A 20 6.92 3.61 -7.63
N ALA A 21 7.37 4.36 -6.62
CA ALA A 21 8.37 5.41 -6.76
C ALA A 21 9.01 5.79 -5.42
N ASP A 22 10.00 6.67 -5.45
CA ASP A 22 10.39 7.41 -4.24
C ASP A 22 9.20 8.28 -3.76
N GLY A 23 9.06 8.47 -2.45
CA GLY A 23 7.87 9.09 -1.86
C GLY A 23 7.51 10.47 -2.45
N ASP A 24 8.48 11.32 -2.74
CA ASP A 24 8.28 12.65 -3.33
C ASP A 24 7.82 12.63 -4.80
N LYS A 25 7.90 11.47 -5.47
CA LYS A 25 7.58 11.30 -6.90
C LYS A 25 6.19 10.71 -7.16
N LEU A 26 5.42 10.38 -6.12
CA LEU A 26 4.04 9.90 -6.30
C LEU A 26 3.14 10.89 -7.06
N PRO A 27 3.14 12.21 -6.78
CA PRO A 27 2.30 13.14 -7.53
C PRO A 27 2.68 13.21 -9.02
N ASP A 28 3.97 13.13 -9.35
CA ASP A 28 4.44 13.11 -10.73
C ASP A 28 3.99 11.86 -11.48
N LEU A 29 3.98 10.71 -10.80
CA LEU A 29 3.41 9.48 -11.36
C LEU A 29 1.92 9.66 -11.67
N ALA A 30 1.15 10.13 -10.70
CA ALA A 30 -0.29 10.32 -10.86
C ALA A 30 -0.61 11.29 -12.00
N ARG A 31 0.12 12.42 -12.09
CA ARG A 31 -0.02 13.39 -13.18
C ARG A 31 0.19 12.76 -14.55
N ARG A 32 1.28 11.99 -14.72
CA ARG A 32 1.57 11.31 -16.00
C ARG A 32 0.49 10.29 -16.37
N VAL A 33 -0.04 9.55 -15.39
CA VAL A 33 -1.12 8.57 -15.62
C VAL A 33 -2.38 9.27 -16.12
N VAL A 34 -2.82 10.32 -15.40
CA VAL A 34 -4.01 11.09 -15.77
C VAL A 34 -3.85 11.74 -17.14
N GLU A 35 -2.72 12.38 -17.41
CA GLU A 35 -2.44 13.03 -18.70
C GLU A 35 -2.44 12.04 -19.86
N ARG A 36 -1.96 10.81 -19.65
CA ARG A 36 -1.87 9.79 -20.69
C ARG A 36 -3.18 9.05 -20.91
N LEU A 37 -3.90 8.67 -19.85
CA LEU A 37 -5.08 7.81 -19.93
C LEU A 37 -6.39 8.59 -19.95
N GLY A 38 -6.43 9.80 -19.38
CA GLY A 38 -7.63 10.62 -19.31
C GLY A 38 -8.71 10.10 -18.35
N VAL A 39 -8.35 9.20 -17.43
CA VAL A 39 -9.25 8.54 -16.48
C VAL A 39 -8.81 8.81 -15.03
N PRO A 40 -9.73 8.70 -14.05
CA PRO A 40 -9.36 8.76 -12.64
C PRO A 40 -8.21 7.81 -12.27
N CYS A 41 -7.26 8.33 -11.49
CA CYS A 41 -6.08 7.60 -11.02
C CYS A 41 -6.10 7.53 -9.49
N LEU A 42 -6.26 6.33 -8.94
CA LEU A 42 -6.24 6.06 -7.51
C LEU A 42 -4.87 5.53 -7.10
N VAL A 43 -4.22 6.20 -6.16
CA VAL A 43 -2.88 5.83 -5.68
C VAL A 43 -2.94 5.64 -4.18
N LEU A 44 -2.29 4.58 -3.68
CA LEU A 44 -1.95 4.48 -2.27
C LEU A 44 -0.44 4.21 -2.12
N PRO A 45 0.21 4.71 -1.07
CA PRO A 45 1.62 4.44 -0.82
C PRO A 45 1.80 3.02 -0.26
N GLY A 46 2.89 2.39 -0.67
CA GLY A 46 3.45 1.19 -0.06
C GLY A 46 4.44 1.55 1.02
N ASN A 47 5.24 0.59 1.48
CA ASN A 47 6.24 0.89 2.50
C ASN A 47 7.44 1.67 1.94
N HIS A 48 7.79 1.48 0.67
CA HIS A 48 8.95 2.14 0.06
C HIS A 48 8.72 3.64 -0.16
N GLU A 49 7.48 4.08 -0.37
CA GLU A 49 7.17 5.52 -0.43
C GLU A 49 7.46 6.26 0.89
N TYR A 50 7.47 5.55 2.02
CA TYR A 50 7.84 6.10 3.32
C TYR A 50 9.33 5.94 3.63
N TRP A 51 10.12 5.31 2.75
CA TRP A 51 11.57 5.22 2.94
C TRP A 51 12.23 6.55 2.62
N TYR A 52 13.29 6.87 3.38
CA TYR A 52 14.20 7.98 3.08
C TYR A 52 13.49 9.32 2.84
N THR A 53 12.44 9.63 3.61
CA THR A 53 11.65 10.88 3.55
C THR A 53 12.43 12.09 4.10
N TYR A 54 13.68 12.18 3.66
CA TYR A 54 14.73 13.12 3.98
C TYR A 54 14.76 14.28 2.96
N TYR A 55 14.19 14.06 1.77
CA TYR A 55 14.16 15.03 0.69
C TYR A 55 12.80 15.73 0.71
N ALA A 56 12.83 17.03 1.03
CA ALA A 56 11.69 17.95 1.17
C ALA A 56 10.91 17.82 2.50
N SER A 57 11.59 18.15 3.60
CA SER A 57 11.04 18.91 4.73
C SER A 57 9.69 18.45 5.29
N THR A 58 9.52 17.22 5.76
CA THR A 58 8.23 16.83 6.34
C THR A 58 8.34 15.62 7.30
N VAL A 59 7.76 15.72 8.50
CA VAL A 59 7.46 14.59 9.39
C VAL A 59 6.53 13.61 8.65
N LYS A 60 6.41 12.34 9.06
CA LYS A 60 5.39 11.40 8.55
C LYS A 60 3.99 12.04 8.36
N ARG A 61 3.59 12.91 9.29
CA ARG A 61 2.32 13.65 9.26
C ARG A 61 2.29 14.76 8.20
N ASP A 62 3.44 15.33 7.91
CA ASP A 62 3.61 16.35 6.90
C ASP A 62 3.81 15.73 5.50
N LEU A 63 4.34 14.49 5.37
CA LEU A 63 4.46 13.82 4.07
C LEU A 63 3.09 13.43 3.51
N GLU A 64 2.24 12.85 4.34
CA GLU A 64 0.85 12.58 3.98
C GLU A 64 0.09 13.89 3.68
N ALA A 65 0.38 14.98 4.40
CA ALA A 65 -0.17 16.30 4.10
C ALA A 65 0.36 16.86 2.77
N TYR A 66 1.64 16.67 2.48
CA TYR A 66 2.28 17.02 1.20
C TYR A 66 1.63 16.26 0.05
N TRP A 67 1.45 14.95 0.18
CA TRP A 67 0.76 14.18 -0.85
C TRP A 67 -0.67 14.65 -1.04
N ARG A 68 -1.43 14.92 0.04
CA ARG A 68 -2.79 15.47 -0.08
C ARG A 68 -2.79 16.82 -0.80
N ASP A 69 -1.86 17.71 -0.47
CA ASP A 69 -1.72 19.01 -1.13
C ASP A 69 -1.38 18.87 -2.62
N GLU A 70 -0.37 18.08 -2.97
CA GLU A 70 0.06 17.88 -4.36
C GLU A 70 -0.99 17.16 -5.21
N PHE A 71 -1.63 16.11 -4.69
CA PHE A 71 -2.72 15.42 -5.42
C PHE A 71 -3.92 16.33 -5.62
N SER A 72 -4.22 17.24 -4.69
CA SER A 72 -5.31 18.22 -4.87
C SER A 72 -5.11 19.15 -6.08
N LYS A 73 -3.86 19.28 -6.54
CA LYS A 73 -3.47 20.09 -7.71
C LYS A 73 -3.54 19.32 -9.03
N ILE A 74 -3.88 18.03 -9.01
CA ILE A 74 -3.92 17.14 -10.18
C ILE A 74 -5.36 16.64 -10.36
N PRO A 75 -6.17 17.30 -11.22
CA PRO A 75 -7.55 16.88 -11.46
C PRO A 75 -7.65 15.41 -11.88
N GLY A 76 -8.52 14.63 -11.23
CA GLY A 76 -8.70 13.20 -11.51
C GLY A 76 -7.68 12.28 -10.83
N ALA A 77 -6.70 12.80 -10.10
CA ALA A 77 -5.83 11.98 -9.25
C ALA A 77 -6.34 11.98 -7.81
N HIS A 78 -6.29 10.81 -7.17
CA HIS A 78 -6.70 10.61 -5.78
C HIS A 78 -5.63 9.83 -5.04
N ILE A 79 -5.12 10.38 -3.94
CA ILE A 79 -4.31 9.60 -3.00
C ILE A 79 -5.20 9.08 -1.85
N LEU A 80 -5.15 7.77 -1.60
CA LEU A 80 -5.93 7.10 -0.57
C LEU A 80 -5.02 6.74 0.62
N LEU A 81 -5.25 7.39 1.75
CA LEU A 81 -4.48 7.26 2.99
C LEU A 81 -5.45 6.91 4.14
N ASP A 82 -5.82 5.63 4.22
CA ASP A 82 -6.93 5.14 5.05
C ASP A 82 -8.25 5.90 4.77
N ASP A 83 -8.46 6.18 3.48
CA ASP A 83 -9.49 7.07 2.96
C ASP A 83 -10.20 6.44 1.76
N SER A 84 -11.30 7.05 1.34
CA SER A 84 -12.13 6.52 0.27
C SER A 84 -12.53 7.55 -0.77
N VAL A 85 -12.83 7.08 -1.97
CA VAL A 85 -13.43 7.86 -3.04
C VAL A 85 -14.54 7.05 -3.71
N ASP A 86 -15.61 7.74 -4.10
CA ASP A 86 -16.68 7.15 -4.88
C ASP A 86 -16.57 7.58 -6.33
N ILE A 87 -16.59 6.62 -7.25
CA ILE A 87 -16.56 6.85 -8.70
C ILE A 87 -17.63 5.96 -9.32
N ASP A 88 -18.57 6.56 -10.05
CA ASP A 88 -19.62 5.89 -10.83
C ASP A 88 -20.38 4.76 -10.08
N GLY A 89 -20.70 5.01 -8.80
CA GLY A 89 -21.46 4.07 -7.96
C GLY A 89 -20.62 2.99 -7.28
N VAL A 90 -19.31 2.97 -7.52
CA VAL A 90 -18.33 2.13 -6.83
C VAL A 90 -17.60 2.96 -5.77
N SER A 91 -17.55 2.45 -4.54
CA SER A 91 -16.77 3.02 -3.45
C SER A 91 -15.44 2.28 -3.34
N PHE A 92 -14.34 3.02 -3.36
CA PHE A 92 -12.98 2.50 -3.23
C PHE A 92 -12.43 2.94 -1.88
N PHE A 93 -11.92 2.01 -1.09
CA PHE A 93 -11.17 2.30 0.14
C PHE A 93 -9.72 1.89 -0.04
N GLY A 94 -8.79 2.82 0.20
CA GLY A 94 -7.37 2.60 0.02
C GLY A 94 -6.57 2.79 1.30
N SER A 95 -5.65 1.87 1.55
CA SER A 95 -4.78 1.90 2.72
C SER A 95 -3.47 1.17 2.44
N THR A 96 -2.36 1.62 3.02
CA THR A 96 -1.15 0.78 3.05
C THR A 96 -1.42 -0.56 3.75
N TRP A 97 -2.40 -0.61 4.67
CA TRP A 97 -2.86 -1.78 5.39
C TRP A 97 -1.76 -2.55 6.12
N TRP A 98 -0.86 -1.80 6.76
CA TRP A 98 0.28 -2.31 7.50
C TRP A 98 0.00 -3.63 8.24
N THR A 99 0.99 -4.53 8.24
CA THR A 99 0.86 -5.78 8.98
C THR A 99 0.57 -5.53 10.47
N ASN A 100 -0.26 -6.40 11.04
CA ASN A 100 -0.35 -6.50 12.48
C ASN A 100 0.55 -7.63 13.02
N PHE A 101 1.35 -8.36 12.26
CA PHE A 101 2.17 -9.49 12.76
C PHE A 101 1.39 -10.67 13.38
N ALA A 102 0.09 -10.78 13.17
CA ALA A 102 -0.72 -11.89 13.69
C ALA A 102 -0.75 -13.12 12.75
N LEU A 103 0.03 -13.10 11.66
CA LEU A 103 0.06 -14.17 10.66
C LEU A 103 0.22 -15.58 11.22
N HIS A 104 1.03 -15.72 12.28
CA HIS A 104 1.32 -17.00 12.91
C HIS A 104 0.50 -17.25 14.19
N GLY A 105 -0.55 -16.45 14.43
CA GLY A 105 -1.42 -16.54 15.61
C GLY A 105 -1.27 -15.34 16.56
N SER A 106 -2.35 -15.01 17.25
CA SER A 106 -2.40 -13.87 18.19
C SER A 106 -1.50 -14.04 19.42
N ASP A 107 -1.21 -15.29 19.79
CA ASP A 107 -0.30 -15.66 20.87
C ASP A 107 1.19 -15.46 20.51
N ARG A 108 1.52 -15.40 19.22
CA ARG A 108 2.91 -15.28 18.71
C ARG A 108 3.29 -13.87 18.28
N VAL A 109 2.43 -12.90 18.57
CA VAL A 109 2.59 -11.52 18.13
C VAL A 109 3.87 -10.88 18.64
N GLY A 110 4.19 -11.08 19.93
CA GLY A 110 5.41 -10.54 20.53
C GLY A 110 6.68 -11.06 19.84
N ASP A 111 6.75 -12.37 19.64
CA ASP A 111 7.86 -13.03 18.94
C ASP A 111 7.96 -12.57 17.48
N SER A 112 6.82 -12.48 16.80
CA SER A 112 6.73 -12.02 15.41
C SER A 112 7.24 -10.60 15.23
N MET A 113 6.89 -9.69 16.15
CA MET A 113 7.42 -8.33 16.18
C MET A 113 8.92 -8.31 16.44
N ALA A 114 9.41 -9.10 17.40
CA ALA A 114 10.82 -9.17 17.73
C ALA A 114 11.66 -9.65 16.53
N LEU A 115 11.21 -10.71 15.85
CA LEU A 115 11.86 -11.25 14.65
C LEU A 115 11.82 -10.26 13.47
N SER A 116 10.71 -9.54 13.32
CA SER A 116 10.55 -8.57 12.23
C SER A 116 11.32 -7.27 12.46
N GLY A 117 11.73 -6.97 13.70
CA GLY A 117 12.43 -5.73 14.06
C GLY A 117 13.75 -5.49 13.29
N MET A 118 14.28 -6.50 12.60
CA MET A 118 15.45 -6.37 11.73
C MET A 118 15.15 -5.84 10.32
N ASN A 119 13.87 -5.80 9.91
CA ASN A 119 13.43 -5.30 8.60
C ASN A 119 13.86 -3.86 8.37
N TYR A 120 14.14 -3.53 7.10
CA TYR A 120 14.62 -2.21 6.70
C TYR A 120 13.61 -1.10 6.99
N ASP A 121 12.31 -1.38 6.90
CA ASP A 121 11.25 -0.44 7.29
C ASP A 121 11.47 0.19 8.67
N PHE A 122 11.84 -0.61 9.67
CA PHE A 122 12.07 -0.13 11.05
C PHE A 122 13.41 0.60 11.22
N LYS A 123 14.16 0.77 10.14
CA LYS A 123 15.42 1.52 10.08
C LYS A 123 15.34 2.73 9.15
N LEU A 124 14.42 2.70 8.19
CA LEU A 124 14.33 3.66 7.07
C LEU A 124 13.08 4.53 7.11
N ILE A 125 12.00 4.05 7.73
CA ILE A 125 10.77 4.83 7.92
C ILE A 125 10.92 5.65 9.19
N MET A 126 11.16 6.95 9.03
CA MET A 126 11.39 7.87 10.13
C MET A 126 10.07 8.38 10.71
N THR A 127 9.96 8.48 12.04
CA THR A 127 8.76 9.01 12.71
C THR A 127 8.93 10.43 13.23
N GLU A 128 10.12 11.01 13.11
CA GLU A 128 10.50 12.35 13.59
C GLU A 128 11.19 13.16 12.49
N TYR A 129 11.09 14.49 12.58
CA TYR A 129 11.67 15.43 11.60
C TYR A 129 13.20 15.43 11.62
N LEU A 130 13.80 15.56 10.45
CA LEU A 130 15.22 15.86 10.26
C LEU A 130 15.44 17.13 9.46
N PRO A 131 16.34 18.00 9.92
CA PRO A 131 16.96 18.98 9.04
C PRO A 131 17.68 18.27 7.88
N LYS A 132 17.40 18.74 6.66
CA LYS A 132 17.90 18.20 5.37
C LYS A 132 19.43 18.00 5.30
N GLU A 133 20.18 18.68 6.15
CA GLU A 133 21.64 18.68 6.20
C GLU A 133 22.21 17.40 6.84
N HIS A 134 21.57 16.89 7.90
CA HIS A 134 21.99 15.68 8.62
C HIS A 134 21.39 14.39 8.01
N ALA A 135 20.28 14.59 7.32
CA ALA A 135 19.47 13.61 6.63
C ALA A 135 20.21 12.80 5.55
N VAL A 136 20.91 13.52 4.68
CA VAL A 136 21.53 12.97 3.47
C VAL A 136 22.73 12.07 3.80
N GLU A 137 23.51 12.42 4.82
CA GLU A 137 24.72 11.67 5.19
C GLU A 137 24.41 10.30 5.81
N GLU A 138 23.33 10.20 6.60
CA GLU A 138 22.92 8.95 7.25
C GLU A 138 22.10 8.05 6.31
N ALA A 139 21.27 8.62 5.44
CA ALA A 139 20.53 7.88 4.40
C ALA A 139 21.47 7.14 3.44
N LEU A 140 22.55 7.79 2.98
CA LEU A 140 23.59 7.19 2.13
C LEU A 140 24.35 6.04 2.83
N ARG A 141 24.30 5.96 4.16
CA ARG A 141 24.92 4.88 4.95
C ARG A 141 23.98 3.70 5.20
N GLY A 142 22.71 3.78 4.80
CA GLY A 142 21.73 2.70 4.97
C GLY A 142 21.47 2.31 6.43
N ARG A 143 21.63 3.26 7.36
CA ARG A 143 21.43 3.05 8.80
C ARG A 143 20.43 4.06 9.34
N ALA A 144 19.72 3.68 10.40
CA ALA A 144 18.95 4.63 11.19
C ALA A 144 19.92 5.73 11.67
N ALA A 145 19.60 6.98 11.38
CA ALA A 145 20.42 8.11 11.83
C ALA A 145 20.56 8.08 13.36
N LYS A 146 21.78 8.32 13.86
CA LYS A 146 22.08 8.18 15.29
C LYS A 146 21.23 9.16 16.12
N GLY A 147 20.42 8.62 17.05
CA GLY A 147 19.58 9.40 17.96
C GLY A 147 18.15 9.63 17.48
N MET A 148 17.67 8.84 16.52
CA MET A 148 16.38 9.04 15.86
C MET A 148 15.35 7.94 16.10
N SER A 149 14.08 8.35 16.17
CA SER A 149 12.95 7.42 16.19
C SER A 149 12.55 6.99 14.78
N CYS A 150 12.50 5.68 14.57
CA CYS A 150 11.94 5.04 13.38
C CYS A 150 10.59 4.41 13.72
N LEU A 151 9.84 4.02 12.68
CA LEU A 151 8.68 3.16 12.85
C LEU A 151 9.09 1.93 13.65
N SER A 152 8.28 1.57 14.64
CA SER A 152 8.46 0.34 15.40
C SER A 152 7.43 -0.70 14.98
N PRO A 153 7.65 -2.00 15.23
CA PRO A 153 6.63 -3.01 15.02
C PRO A 153 5.31 -2.68 15.75
N GLN A 154 5.38 -2.13 16.97
CA GLN A 154 4.18 -1.68 17.68
C GLN A 154 3.50 -0.51 16.97
N GLY A 155 4.25 0.49 16.52
CA GLY A 155 3.69 1.61 15.77
C GLY A 155 3.04 1.16 14.45
N MET A 156 3.60 0.14 13.79
CA MET A 156 3.02 -0.47 12.60
C MET A 156 1.69 -1.18 12.90
N ARG A 157 1.58 -1.89 14.04
CA ARG A 157 0.31 -2.44 14.53
C ARG A 157 -0.73 -1.37 14.84
N ASP A 158 -0.30 -0.26 15.43
CA ASP A 158 -1.22 0.83 15.77
C ASP A 158 -1.80 1.47 14.51
N LEU A 159 -1.01 1.56 13.42
CA LEU A 159 -1.50 2.00 12.10
C LEU A 159 -2.47 1.00 11.48
N ASN A 160 -2.20 -0.31 11.57
CA ASN A 160 -3.15 -1.33 11.14
C ASN A 160 -4.50 -1.16 11.86
N LEU A 161 -4.46 -0.98 13.19
CA LEU A 161 -5.69 -0.80 13.97
C LEU A 161 -6.47 0.46 13.55
N GLN A 162 -5.76 1.55 13.20
CA GLN A 162 -6.38 2.76 12.66
C GLN A 162 -7.05 2.49 11.31
N ALA A 163 -6.36 1.83 10.38
CA ALA A 163 -6.90 1.44 9.08
C ALA A 163 -8.14 0.54 9.23
N VAL A 164 -8.10 -0.44 10.14
CA VAL A 164 -9.25 -1.32 10.46
C VAL A 164 -10.45 -0.51 10.97
N CYS A 165 -10.23 0.48 11.84
CA CYS A 165 -11.30 1.35 12.31
C CYS A 165 -11.92 2.16 11.16
N ARG A 166 -11.08 2.72 10.28
CA ARG A 166 -11.52 3.49 9.11
C ARG A 166 -12.29 2.65 8.11
N TYR A 167 -11.81 1.44 7.83
CA TYR A 167 -12.48 0.48 6.97
C TYR A 167 -13.87 0.08 7.48
N LYS A 168 -14.01 -0.19 8.78
CA LYS A 168 -15.33 -0.48 9.40
C LYS A 168 -16.30 0.68 9.25
N GLN A 169 -15.80 1.92 9.35
CA GLN A 169 -16.61 3.11 9.17
C GLN A 169 -17.00 3.29 7.69
N TRP A 170 -16.03 3.21 6.78
CA TRP A 170 -16.26 3.24 5.34
C TRP A 170 -17.29 2.19 4.89
N HIS A 171 -17.20 0.97 5.40
CA HIS A 171 -18.17 -0.08 5.07
C HIS A 171 -19.59 0.35 5.44
N LYS A 172 -19.81 1.02 6.58
CA LYS A 172 -21.13 1.56 6.92
C LYS A 172 -21.54 2.68 5.97
N ASP A 173 -20.64 3.61 5.69
CA ASP A 173 -20.91 4.81 4.89
C ASP A 173 -21.13 4.51 3.40
N SER A 174 -20.66 3.36 2.93
CA SER A 174 -20.80 2.86 1.55
C SER A 174 -21.91 1.80 1.42
N GLU A 175 -22.86 1.74 2.35
CA GLU A 175 -24.01 0.82 2.25
C GLU A 175 -24.78 0.99 0.93
N GLY A 176 -25.05 -0.13 0.26
CA GLY A 176 -25.73 -0.17 -1.03
C GLY A 176 -24.84 0.14 -2.24
N LYS A 177 -23.57 0.50 -2.05
CA LYS A 177 -22.59 0.68 -3.12
C LYS A 177 -21.77 -0.58 -3.33
N LYS A 178 -21.21 -0.71 -4.52
CA LYS A 178 -20.16 -1.69 -4.78
C LYS A 178 -18.88 -1.26 -4.07
N ARG A 179 -18.21 -2.19 -3.40
CA ARG A 179 -17.10 -1.91 -2.49
C ARG A 179 -15.81 -2.57 -2.94
N VAL A 180 -14.82 -1.76 -3.30
CA VAL A 180 -13.49 -2.24 -3.68
C VAL A 180 -12.49 -1.84 -2.59
N LEU A 181 -11.85 -2.84 -2.01
CA LEU A 181 -10.77 -2.66 -1.03
C LEU A 181 -9.42 -2.71 -1.77
N LEU A 182 -8.66 -1.63 -1.64
CA LEU A 182 -7.32 -1.48 -2.20
C LEU A 182 -6.31 -1.46 -1.05
N THR A 183 -5.34 -2.37 -1.05
CA THR A 183 -4.29 -2.39 -0.03
C THR A 183 -2.90 -2.48 -0.62
N HIS A 184 -1.88 -2.03 0.12
CA HIS A 184 -0.51 -2.40 -0.23
C HIS A 184 -0.15 -3.75 0.41
N PHE A 185 -0.12 -3.82 1.74
CA PHE A 185 0.04 -5.07 2.47
C PHE A 185 -1.25 -5.91 2.35
N PRO A 186 -1.15 -7.23 2.14
CA PRO A 186 -2.31 -8.11 2.09
C PRO A 186 -2.99 -8.22 3.46
N PRO A 187 -4.33 -8.04 3.53
CA PRO A 187 -5.09 -8.28 4.75
C PRO A 187 -5.26 -9.77 5.07
N LEU A 188 -5.23 -10.64 4.05
CA LEU A 188 -5.49 -12.08 4.22
C LEU A 188 -4.18 -12.86 4.32
N LYS A 189 -4.13 -13.86 5.21
CA LYS A 189 -2.93 -14.67 5.46
C LYS A 189 -2.45 -15.50 4.26
N ASP A 190 -3.37 -15.91 3.38
CA ASP A 190 -3.10 -16.85 2.29
C ASP A 190 -2.57 -16.15 1.00
N LEU A 191 -2.28 -14.85 1.08
CA LEU A 191 -1.86 -14.03 -0.07
C LEU A 191 -0.35 -13.89 -0.24
N GLY A 192 0.45 -14.64 0.54
CA GLY A 192 1.90 -14.71 0.37
C GLY A 192 2.32 -15.45 -0.89
N HIS A 193 3.62 -15.38 -1.21
CA HIS A 193 4.19 -16.14 -2.32
C HIS A 193 4.12 -17.66 -2.03
N PRO A 194 3.59 -18.50 -2.94
CA PRO A 194 3.29 -19.91 -2.64
C PRO A 194 4.53 -20.75 -2.31
N ASN A 195 5.69 -20.40 -2.89
CA ASN A 195 6.95 -21.13 -2.65
C ASN A 195 7.79 -20.59 -1.49
N PHE A 196 7.39 -19.47 -0.86
CA PHE A 196 8.18 -18.84 0.19
C PHE A 196 7.29 -18.59 1.40
N PRO A 197 7.44 -19.37 2.49
CA PRO A 197 6.68 -19.17 3.71
C PRO A 197 6.79 -17.71 4.18
N PRO A 198 5.69 -16.95 4.25
CA PRO A 198 5.76 -15.55 4.63
C PRO A 198 6.12 -15.41 6.10
N SER A 199 7.02 -14.47 6.40
CA SER A 199 7.18 -13.98 7.77
C SER A 199 5.94 -13.18 8.16
N ALA A 200 5.71 -13.01 9.47
CA ALA A 200 4.56 -12.26 9.98
C ALA A 200 4.54 -10.79 9.54
N TYR A 201 5.63 -10.27 8.97
CA TYR A 201 5.66 -8.95 8.38
C TYR A 201 4.82 -8.83 7.09
N PHE A 202 4.64 -9.92 6.34
CA PHE A 202 4.05 -9.84 4.99
C PHE A 202 2.54 -9.66 4.95
N ALA A 203 1.79 -10.01 6.01
CA ALA A 203 0.34 -9.95 6.01
C ALA A 203 -0.22 -9.77 7.43
N SER A 204 -1.38 -9.11 7.55
CA SER A 204 -2.04 -8.85 8.84
C SER A 204 -2.99 -9.94 9.31
N ALA A 205 -3.31 -10.95 8.49
CA ALA A 205 -4.24 -12.03 8.88
C ALA A 205 -5.60 -11.52 9.45
N ASP A 206 -6.13 -10.45 8.87
CA ASP A 206 -7.43 -9.86 9.16
C ASP A 206 -8.59 -10.65 8.51
N ASP A 207 -8.41 -11.96 8.30
CA ASP A 207 -9.37 -12.85 7.64
C ASP A 207 -10.79 -12.74 8.21
N LEU A 208 -10.94 -12.74 9.54
CA LEU A 208 -12.25 -12.64 10.20
C LEU A 208 -12.90 -11.27 9.98
N LEU A 209 -12.11 -10.20 9.90
CA LEU A 209 -12.60 -8.86 9.60
C LEU A 209 -13.18 -8.83 8.19
N LEU A 210 -12.45 -9.36 7.21
CA LEU A 210 -12.90 -9.36 5.81
C LEU A 210 -14.05 -10.34 5.59
N GLN A 211 -14.16 -11.43 6.35
CA GLN A 211 -15.36 -12.27 6.35
C GLN A 211 -16.59 -11.53 6.88
N GLN A 212 -16.42 -10.65 7.87
CA GLN A 212 -17.51 -9.90 8.48
C GLN A 212 -17.95 -8.68 7.64
N TYR A 213 -16.99 -7.91 7.11
CA TYR A 213 -17.21 -6.64 6.39
C TYR A 213 -16.95 -6.77 4.88
N LYS A 214 -17.19 -7.97 4.36
CA LYS A 214 -16.90 -8.45 3.00
C LYS A 214 -16.96 -7.37 1.90
N PRO A 215 -15.81 -6.94 1.33
CA PRO A 215 -15.80 -6.12 0.14
C PRO A 215 -16.17 -6.97 -1.09
N ASP A 216 -16.63 -6.34 -2.16
CA ASP A 216 -16.95 -7.01 -3.43
C ASP A 216 -15.70 -7.40 -4.21
N THR A 217 -14.58 -6.70 -3.99
CA THR A 217 -13.28 -7.03 -4.57
C THR A 217 -12.15 -6.55 -3.64
N LEU A 218 -11.08 -7.32 -3.55
CA LEU A 218 -9.83 -6.95 -2.90
C LEU A 218 -8.71 -6.91 -3.95
N MET A 219 -7.98 -5.79 -4.03
CA MET A 219 -6.75 -5.69 -4.79
C MET A 219 -5.60 -5.34 -3.87
N TYR A 220 -4.46 -6.00 -4.03
CA TYR A 220 -3.33 -5.82 -3.11
C TYR A 220 -1.94 -5.83 -3.78
N GLY A 221 -0.92 -5.40 -3.04
CA GLY A 221 0.48 -5.27 -3.46
C GLY A 221 1.47 -6.12 -2.64
N HIS A 222 2.68 -5.56 -2.45
CA HIS A 222 3.73 -5.95 -1.48
C HIS A 222 4.43 -7.32 -1.66
N THR A 223 3.70 -8.39 -1.97
CA THR A 223 4.20 -9.77 -1.86
C THR A 223 5.06 -10.26 -3.03
N HIS A 224 5.13 -9.47 -4.11
CA HIS A 224 5.78 -9.83 -5.36
C HIS A 224 5.32 -11.19 -5.91
N HIS A 225 4.03 -11.51 -5.75
CA HIS A 225 3.38 -12.65 -6.37
C HIS A 225 1.96 -12.28 -6.82
N ASN A 226 1.68 -12.43 -8.12
CA ASN A 226 0.43 -11.98 -8.70
C ASN A 226 -0.60 -13.10 -8.83
N TYR A 227 -1.78 -12.86 -8.30
CA TYR A 227 -2.97 -13.68 -8.51
C TYR A 227 -3.90 -12.97 -9.50
N GLY A 228 -4.23 -13.64 -10.60
CA GLY A 228 -5.13 -13.12 -11.64
C GLY A 228 -6.63 -13.25 -11.32
N GLY A 229 -7.03 -13.16 -10.05
CA GLY A 229 -8.44 -13.32 -9.64
C GLY A 229 -8.74 -14.67 -8.99
N ILE A 230 -8.30 -14.85 -7.75
CA ILE A 230 -8.66 -16.00 -6.91
C ILE A 230 -9.84 -15.65 -5.99
N LEU A 231 -10.57 -16.65 -5.49
CA LEU A 231 -11.64 -16.44 -4.53
C LEU A 231 -11.20 -16.87 -3.13
N LEU A 232 -11.05 -15.92 -2.21
CA LEU A 232 -10.75 -16.21 -0.80
C LEU A 232 -11.89 -15.69 0.07
N HIS A 233 -12.44 -16.55 0.93
CA HIS A 233 -13.59 -16.22 1.77
C HIS A 233 -14.79 -15.66 0.98
N GLY A 234 -14.91 -16.05 -0.30
CA GLY A 234 -15.93 -15.55 -1.22
C GLY A 234 -15.69 -14.13 -1.75
N ILE A 235 -14.48 -13.59 -1.57
CA ILE A 235 -14.03 -12.28 -2.08
C ILE A 235 -13.10 -12.53 -3.29
N PRO A 236 -13.38 -11.95 -4.47
CA PRO A 236 -12.44 -11.89 -5.57
C PRO A 236 -11.18 -11.11 -5.16
N VAL A 237 -10.02 -11.73 -5.29
CA VAL A 237 -8.72 -11.14 -4.92
C VAL A 237 -7.78 -11.09 -6.12
N HIS A 238 -7.21 -9.91 -6.35
CA HIS A 238 -6.30 -9.63 -7.45
C HIS A 238 -5.00 -8.98 -6.96
N SER A 239 -3.91 -9.25 -7.66
CA SER A 239 -2.63 -8.56 -7.48
C SER A 239 -1.88 -8.48 -8.81
N ASN A 240 -1.13 -7.40 -9.02
CA ASN A 240 -0.40 -7.15 -10.28
C ASN A 240 0.87 -6.31 -10.07
N MET A 241 1.73 -6.73 -9.16
CA MET A 241 3.01 -6.09 -8.87
C MET A 241 4.01 -6.31 -10.00
N PHE A 242 4.74 -5.25 -10.33
CA PHE A 242 5.86 -5.30 -11.27
C PHE A 242 7.09 -6.04 -10.68
N GLY A 243 7.26 -5.96 -9.36
CA GLY A 243 8.39 -6.54 -8.63
C GLY A 243 9.74 -5.91 -8.97
N TYR A 244 10.83 -6.57 -8.59
CA TYR A 244 12.18 -6.12 -8.94
C TYR A 244 12.59 -6.61 -10.34
N PRO A 245 13.55 -5.94 -11.03
CA PRO A 245 14.02 -6.38 -12.34
C PRO A 245 14.47 -7.86 -12.42
N ARG A 246 14.99 -8.41 -11.31
CA ARG A 246 15.40 -9.83 -11.21
C ARG A 246 14.24 -10.83 -11.13
N GLU A 247 13.03 -10.33 -10.87
CA GLU A 247 11.78 -11.09 -10.72
C GLU A 247 10.91 -11.02 -12.00
N GLU A 248 11.35 -10.25 -13.00
CA GLU A 248 10.66 -10.11 -14.28
C GLU A 248 10.42 -11.49 -14.92
N GLY A 249 9.18 -11.71 -15.39
CA GLY A 249 8.73 -12.98 -15.96
C GLY A 249 8.50 -14.12 -14.95
N ARG A 250 8.74 -13.92 -13.64
CA ARG A 250 8.60 -14.97 -12.61
C ARG A 250 7.41 -14.79 -11.68
N ILE A 251 6.89 -13.58 -11.58
CA ILE A 251 5.88 -13.21 -10.58
C ILE A 251 4.49 -12.98 -11.16
N GLY A 252 4.32 -13.17 -12.47
CA GLY A 252 3.02 -13.10 -13.15
C GLY A 252 2.49 -11.68 -13.40
N TYR A 253 3.37 -10.68 -13.57
CA TYR A 253 2.95 -9.34 -13.95
C TYR A 253 2.28 -9.34 -15.33
N ASP A 254 1.10 -8.71 -15.42
CA ASP A 254 0.37 -8.51 -16.67
C ASP A 254 0.18 -7.00 -16.93
N PRO A 255 0.89 -6.41 -17.90
CA PRO A 255 0.77 -4.99 -18.21
C PRO A 255 -0.58 -4.60 -18.83
N ASN A 256 -1.41 -5.58 -19.21
CA ASN A 256 -2.74 -5.36 -19.79
C ASN A 256 -3.87 -5.86 -18.87
N LEU A 257 -3.58 -6.10 -17.58
CA LEU A 257 -4.61 -6.54 -16.65
C LEU A 257 -5.73 -5.51 -16.54
N VAL A 258 -6.94 -5.95 -16.89
CA VAL A 258 -8.19 -5.23 -16.66
C VAL A 258 -9.06 -6.09 -15.75
N ILE A 259 -9.61 -5.48 -14.70
CA ILE A 259 -10.49 -6.15 -13.74
C ILE A 259 -11.87 -5.53 -13.87
N GLU A 260 -12.82 -6.34 -14.30
CA GLU A 260 -14.23 -5.97 -14.28
C GLU A 260 -14.71 -5.97 -12.84
N ILE A 261 -15.19 -4.81 -12.40
CA ILE A 261 -15.79 -4.65 -11.07
C ILE A 261 -17.24 -5.01 -11.18
#